data_AF-A0A838YHA4-F1
#
_entry.id   AF-A0A838YHA4-F1
#
_cell.length_a   1.000
_cell.length_b   1.000
_cell.length_c   1.000
_cell.angle_alpha   90.00
_cell.angle_beta   90.00
_cell.angle_gamma   90.00
#
_symmetry.space_group_name_H-M   'P 1'
#
loop_
_entity.id
_entity.type
_entity.pdbx_description
1 polymer ?
#
loop_
_entity_poly.entity_id
_entity_poly.type
_entity_poly.pdbx_seq_one_letter_code
_entity_poly.pdbx_strand_id
1 'polypeptide(L)'
;QYADEVSFDQDSYFNEYQFYIDYGMKPGALDLEKEAILSSQKGDDGNNFKLLSLELLQRVYIFSELEISSEPFVRDVCNPAIHVWSVIDSNGRKVA
;
A
#
# COMPACT_ATOMS: atom_id res chain seq x y z
N GLN A 1 -1.46 19.55 -12.04
CA GLN A 1 -2.13 18.29 -12.38
C GLN A 1 -1.20 17.21 -11.80
N TYR A 2 -1.52 16.67 -10.62
CA TYR A 2 -0.61 15.83 -9.80
C TYR A 2 -1.06 14.37 -9.77
N ALA A 3 -1.84 13.93 -10.76
CA ALA A 3 -2.33 12.57 -10.82
C ALA A 3 -1.41 11.78 -11.76
N ASP A 4 -0.67 10.84 -11.20
CA ASP A 4 0.04 9.82 -11.96
C ASP A 4 -0.96 8.92 -12.72
N GLU A 5 -0.47 8.12 -13.67
CA GLU A 5 -1.30 7.14 -14.37
C GLU A 5 -1.89 6.12 -13.38
N VAL A 6 -3.20 5.88 -13.50
CA VAL A 6 -3.90 4.90 -12.67
C VAL A 6 -3.57 3.50 -13.17
N SER A 7 -2.95 2.67 -12.32
CA SER A 7 -2.86 1.24 -12.56
C SER A 7 -3.98 0.47 -11.85
N PHE A 8 -4.40 -0.63 -12.47
CA PHE A 8 -5.38 -1.57 -11.93
C PHE A 8 -4.72 -2.88 -11.46
N ASP A 9 -3.43 -3.05 -11.72
CA ASP A 9 -2.60 -4.10 -11.13
C ASP A 9 -1.86 -3.55 -9.90
N GLN A 10 -1.36 -4.47 -9.06
CA GLN A 10 -0.51 -4.14 -7.92
C GLN A 10 0.97 -4.19 -8.30
N ASP A 11 1.27 -4.11 -9.60
CA ASP A 11 2.62 -4.23 -10.10
C ASP A 11 3.48 -3.06 -9.62
N SER A 12 4.78 -3.26 -9.65
CA SER A 12 5.69 -2.21 -9.24
C SER A 12 5.70 -1.08 -10.27
N TYR A 13 5.61 0.17 -9.79
CA TYR A 13 5.83 1.35 -10.63
C TYR A 13 7.30 1.43 -11.11
N PHE A 14 8.25 1.11 -10.23
CA PHE A 14 9.68 1.11 -10.56
C PHE A 14 10.15 -0.28 -10.99
N ASN A 15 11.07 -0.34 -11.96
CA ASN A 15 11.70 -1.59 -12.36
C ASN A 15 12.99 -1.90 -11.58
N GLU A 16 13.65 -0.87 -11.06
CA GLU A 16 14.91 -0.97 -10.34
C GLU A 16 14.65 -0.76 -8.86
N TYR A 17 14.46 -1.82 -8.09
CA TYR A 17 14.35 -1.80 -6.63
C TYR A 17 14.84 -3.13 -6.11
N GLN A 18 15.24 -3.20 -4.84
CA GLN A 18 15.64 -4.47 -4.24
C GLN A 18 14.44 -5.20 -3.63
N PHE A 19 13.62 -4.48 -2.88
CA PHE A 19 12.31 -4.91 -2.40
C PHE A 19 11.43 -3.69 -2.12
N TYR A 20 10.13 -3.92 -2.02
CA TYR A 20 9.20 -2.93 -1.48
C TYR A 20 8.41 -3.49 -0.30
N ILE A 21 7.93 -2.59 0.55
CA ILE A 21 7.05 -2.88 1.66
C ILE A 21 5.69 -2.28 1.33
N ASP A 22 4.67 -3.13 1.22
CA ASP A 22 3.29 -2.69 1.25
C ASP A 22 2.78 -2.82 2.67
N TYR A 23 2.26 -1.75 3.24
CA TYR A 23 1.63 -1.78 4.56
C TYR A 23 0.33 -0.98 4.58
N GLY A 24 -0.59 -1.39 5.43
CA GLY A 24 -1.84 -0.69 5.63
C GLY A 24 -2.50 -1.06 6.95
N MET A 25 -3.68 -0.52 7.19
CA MET A 25 -4.36 -0.68 8.47
C MET A 25 -4.94 -2.09 8.64
N LYS A 26 -4.76 -2.68 9.82
CA LYS A 26 -5.43 -3.93 10.21
C LYS A 26 -6.95 -3.75 10.16
N PRO A 27 -7.70 -4.82 9.85
CA PRO A 27 -9.15 -4.82 10.01
C PRO A 27 -9.55 -4.40 11.44
N GLY A 28 -10.40 -3.37 11.54
CA GLY A 28 -10.87 -2.83 12.82
C GLY A 28 -10.00 -1.73 13.43
N ALA A 29 -8.82 -1.43 12.87
CA ALA A 29 -8.09 -0.22 13.20
C ALA A 29 -8.74 1.02 12.55
N LEU A 30 -8.65 2.17 13.21
CA LEU A 30 -9.21 3.43 12.70
C LEU A 30 -8.36 3.95 11.53
N ASP A 31 -8.99 4.10 10.37
CA ASP A 31 -8.37 4.66 9.16
C ASP A 31 -9.15 5.90 8.72
N LEU A 32 -8.65 7.08 9.07
CA LEU A 32 -9.31 8.36 8.77
C LEU A 32 -9.31 8.69 7.28
N GLU A 33 -8.31 8.24 6.53
CA GLU A 33 -8.22 8.46 5.09
C GLU A 33 -9.30 7.65 4.37
N LYS A 34 -9.44 6.37 4.74
CA LYS A 34 -10.51 5.51 4.26
C LYS A 34 -11.88 6.10 4.58
N GLU A 35 -12.10 6.57 5.80
CA GLU A 35 -13.38 7.18 6.18
C GLU A 35 -13.66 8.47 5.40
N ALA A 36 -12.64 9.29 5.12
CA ALA A 36 -12.80 10.48 4.29
C ALA A 36 -13.23 10.13 2.85
N ILE A 37 -12.62 9.12 2.24
CA ILE A 37 -13.00 8.63 0.90
C ILE A 37 -14.42 8.05 0.93
N LEU A 38 -14.74 7.19 1.90
CA LEU A 38 -16.09 6.63 2.02
C LEU A 38 -17.14 7.73 2.23
N SER A 39 -16.81 8.78 2.98
CA SER A 39 -17.69 9.93 3.18
C SER A 39 -17.88 10.74 1.91
N SER A 40 -16.85 10.92 1.08
CA SER A 40 -16.97 11.66 -0.18
C SER A 40 -17.84 10.94 -1.21
N GLN A 41 -17.95 9.61 -1.12
CA GLN A 41 -18.81 8.79 -1.97
C GLN A 41 -20.27 8.73 -1.46
N LYS A 42 -20.52 9.07 -0.19
CA LYS A 42 -21.88 9.11 0.38
C LYS A 42 -22.58 10.39 -0.04
N GLY A 43 -23.48 10.28 -1.01
CA GLY A 43 -24.32 11.40 -1.48
C GLY A 43 -24.16 11.74 -2.97
N ASP A 44 -23.30 11.01 -3.69
CA ASP A 44 -23.16 11.14 -5.14
C ASP A 44 -24.00 10.06 -5.85
N ASP A 45 -25.27 10.35 -6.10
CA ASP A 45 -26.19 9.49 -6.86
C ASP A 45 -25.78 9.33 -8.34
N GLY A 46 -24.73 10.03 -8.78
CA GLY A 46 -24.20 10.04 -10.14
C GLY A 46 -23.07 9.05 -10.42
N ASN A 47 -22.60 8.28 -9.43
CA ASN A 47 -21.52 7.34 -9.67
C ASN A 47 -21.99 6.08 -10.40
N ASN A 48 -21.38 5.80 -11.55
CA ASN A 48 -21.63 4.60 -12.36
C ASN A 48 -21.09 3.30 -11.74
N PHE A 49 -20.59 3.35 -10.49
CA PHE A 49 -20.06 2.20 -9.77
C PHE A 49 -20.53 2.20 -8.32
N LYS A 50 -20.57 1.01 -7.74
CA LYS A 50 -20.85 0.80 -6.32
C LYS A 50 -19.57 0.37 -5.62
N LEU A 51 -19.08 1.17 -4.68
CA LEU A 51 -17.93 0.82 -3.84
C LEU A 51 -18.33 -0.28 -2.85
N LEU A 52 -17.81 -1.50 -3.04
CA LEU A 52 -18.12 -2.65 -2.19
C LEU A 52 -17.15 -2.79 -1.01
N SER A 53 -15.87 -2.51 -1.27
CA SER A 53 -14.79 -2.57 -0.29
C SER A 53 -13.73 -1.54 -0.65
N LEU A 54 -13.09 -0.98 0.37
CA LEU A 54 -11.94 -0.08 0.23
C LEU A 54 -10.86 -0.53 1.20
N GLU A 55 -9.67 -0.75 0.66
CA GLU A 55 -8.44 -1.01 1.39
C GLU A 55 -7.41 0.00 0.90
N LEU A 56 -6.69 0.62 1.84
CA LEU A 56 -5.62 1.57 1.54
C LEU A 56 -4.30 0.95 2.00
N LEU A 57 -3.36 0.90 1.08
CA LEU A 57 -2.00 0.44 1.31
C LEU A 57 -1.04 1.55 0.90
N GLN A 58 0.07 1.64 1.62
CA GLN A 58 1.20 2.50 1.30
C GLN A 58 2.37 1.61 0.89
N ARG A 59 3.00 1.95 -0.24
CA ARG A 59 4.16 1.25 -0.77
C ARG A 59 5.44 2.05 -0.52
N VAL A 60 6.44 1.41 0.08
CA VAL A 60 7.78 1.98 0.29
C VAL A 60 8.79 1.17 -0.51
N TYR A 61 9.44 1.80 -1.48
CA TYR A 61 10.49 1.20 -2.29
C TYR A 61 11.86 1.37 -1.65
N ILE A 62 12.63 0.28 -1.58
CA ILE A 62 14.00 0.30 -1.10
C ILE A 62 14.95 0.02 -2.26
N PHE A 63 15.84 0.99 -2.50
CA PHE A 63 16.83 0.98 -3.56
C PHE A 63 18.22 0.82 -2.93
N SER A 64 18.97 -0.19 -3.35
CA SER A 64 20.32 -0.45 -2.84
C SER A 64 21.12 -1.26 -3.85
N GLU A 65 22.40 -0.92 -4.02
CA GLU A 65 23.36 -1.72 -4.79
C GLU A 65 23.86 -2.96 -4.02
N LEU A 66 23.79 -2.91 -2.68
CA LEU A 66 24.16 -4.01 -1.79
C LEU A 66 22.91 -4.79 -1.37
N GLU A 67 23.03 -6.11 -1.26
CA GLU A 67 21.98 -6.96 -0.69
C GLU A 67 21.78 -6.62 0.79
N ILE A 68 20.58 -6.14 1.14
CA ILE A 68 20.20 -5.73 2.48
C ILE A 68 18.92 -6.47 2.92
N SER A 69 18.84 -6.78 4.22
CA SER A 69 17.64 -7.39 4.78
C SER A 69 16.50 -6.36 4.92
N SER A 70 15.27 -6.82 4.70
CA SER A 70 14.05 -6.02 4.88
C SER A 70 13.63 -5.86 6.34
N GLU A 71 14.13 -6.71 7.25
CA GLU A 71 13.66 -6.78 8.64
C GLU A 71 13.83 -5.45 9.42
N PRO A 72 14.95 -4.71 9.31
CA PRO A 72 15.09 -3.43 9.99
C PRO A 72 14.08 -2.38 9.49
N PHE A 73 13.78 -2.39 8.19
CA PHE A 73 12.82 -1.47 7.58
C PHE A 73 11.40 -1.80 8.01
N VAL A 74 11.03 -3.08 8.02
CA VAL A 74 9.72 -3.52 8.54
C VAL A 74 9.55 -3.10 9.99
N ARG A 75 10.56 -3.33 10.84
CA ARG A 75 10.53 -2.95 12.26
C ARG A 75 10.28 -1.45 12.46
N ASP A 76 10.91 -0.61 11.65
CA ASP A 76 10.89 0.84 11.85
C ASP A 76 9.71 1.53 11.13
N VAL A 77 9.21 0.95 10.03
CA VAL A 77 8.08 1.48 9.24
C VAL A 77 6.74 0.95 9.74
N CYS A 78 6.65 -0.35 10.04
CA CYS A 78 5.38 -0.99 10.35
C CYS A 78 5.13 -1.02 11.85
N ASN A 79 3.97 -0.52 12.29
CA ASN A 79 3.54 -0.69 13.67
C ASN A 79 2.78 -2.02 13.82
N PRO A 80 3.34 -3.03 14.54
CA PRO A 80 2.73 -4.35 14.63
C PRO A 80 1.37 -4.37 15.32
N ALA A 81 1.02 -3.33 16.09
CA ALA A 81 -0.28 -3.25 16.76
C ALA A 81 -1.41 -2.96 15.76
N ILE A 82 -1.14 -2.11 14.76
CA ILE A 82 -2.19 -1.52 13.90
C ILE A 82 -2.00 -1.76 12.40
N HIS A 83 -0.81 -2.14 11.94
CA HIS A 83 -0.55 -2.38 10.52
C HIS A 83 -0.52 -3.88 10.17
N VAL A 84 -0.99 -4.21 8.97
CA VAL A 84 -0.58 -5.39 8.21
C VAL A 84 0.45 -4.98 7.18
N TRP A 85 1.35 -5.87 6.80
CA TRP A 85 2.34 -5.60 5.77
C TRP A 85 2.71 -6.86 4.98
N SER A 86 3.33 -6.65 3.82
CA SER A 86 4.00 -7.65 3.02
C SER A 86 5.26 -7.07 2.39
N VAL A 87 6.30 -7.90 2.28
CA VAL A 87 7.53 -7.53 1.60
C VAL A 87 7.70 -8.36 0.34
N ILE A 88 7.90 -7.69 -0.79
CA ILE A 88 8.08 -8.32 -2.11
C ILE A 88 9.46 -7.94 -2.64
N ASP A 89 10.26 -8.93 -3.03
CA ASP A 89 11.57 -8.72 -3.64
C ASP A 89 11.48 -8.30 -5.12
N SER A 90 12.61 -7.92 -5.71
CA SER A 90 12.71 -7.55 -7.13
C SER A 90 12.29 -8.64 -8.12
N ASN A 91 12.15 -9.89 -7.66
CA ASN A 91 11.69 -11.03 -8.45
C ASN A 91 10.19 -11.29 -8.29
N GLY A 92 9.46 -10.41 -7.58
CA GLY A 92 8.04 -10.56 -7.29
C GLY A 92 7.74 -11.62 -6.22
N ARG A 93 8.74 -12.06 -5.45
CA ARG A 93 8.57 -13.09 -4.42
C ARG A 93 8.25 -12.44 -3.09
N LYS A 94 7.26 -12.99 -2.38
CA LYS A 94 6.99 -12.62 -1.00
C LYS A 94 8.09 -13.16 -0.09
N VAL A 95 8.77 -12.24 0.61
CA VAL A 95 9.91 -12.56 1.49
C VAL A 95 9.61 -12.30 2.97
N ALA A 96 8.53 -11.56 3.28
CA ALA A 96 7.96 -11.45 4.63
C ALA A 96 6.45 -11.15 4.56
#